data_AF-A0A2S0NJN9-F1
#
_entry.id   AF-A0A2S0NJN9-F1
#
_cell.length_a   1.000
_cell.length_b   1.000
_cell.length_c   1.000
_cell.angle_alpha   90.00
_cell.angle_beta   90.00
_cell.angle_gamma   90.00
#
_symmetry.space_group_name_H-M   'P 1'
#
loop_
_entity.id
_entity.type
_entity.pdbx_description
1 polymer ?
#
loop_
_entity_poly.entity_id
_entity_poly.type
_entity_poly.pdbx_seq_one_letter_code
_entity_poly.pdbx_strand_id
1 'polypeptide(L)'
;MNKINFKAHNYEKFHDFKDIMIQAFGIGCSLCESDEIEYVHQNHPPIIGNLIKNQGKNLTDQEVDKLIAKPLEQWQAFDEQNANQMIPTFLCMNCFEIEKDKNEE
;
A
#
# COMPACT_ATOMS: atom_id res chain seq x y z
N MET A 1 1.29 20.54 -13.01
CA MET A 1 1.02 19.26 -12.33
C MET A 1 1.75 18.19 -13.12
N ASN A 2 2.64 17.44 -12.47
CA ASN A 2 3.21 16.27 -13.13
C ASN A 2 2.07 15.29 -13.40
N LYS A 3 1.98 14.79 -14.63
CA LYS A 3 0.98 13.80 -15.00
C LYS A 3 1.30 12.53 -14.22
N ILE A 4 0.37 12.09 -13.37
CA ILE A 4 0.53 10.81 -12.68
C ILE A 4 0.45 9.67 -13.70
N ASN A 5 1.21 8.61 -13.44
CA ASN A 5 1.20 7.39 -14.23
C ASN A 5 0.20 6.41 -13.61
N PHE A 6 -1.08 6.60 -13.95
CA PHE A 6 -2.16 5.77 -13.44
C PHE A 6 -2.73 4.88 -14.55
N LYS A 7 -2.96 3.61 -14.21
CA LYS A 7 -3.69 2.64 -15.02
C LYS A 7 -4.54 1.78 -14.10
N ALA A 8 -5.86 1.88 -14.18
CA ALA A 8 -6.77 1.21 -13.25
C ALA A 8 -6.53 -0.31 -13.13
N HIS A 9 -6.19 -0.98 -14.24
CA HIS A 9 -5.92 -2.43 -14.26
C HIS A 9 -4.63 -2.86 -13.56
N ASN A 10 -3.76 -1.93 -13.18
CA ASN A 10 -2.54 -2.20 -12.42
C ASN A 10 -2.77 -2.15 -10.90
N TYR A 11 -4.00 -1.98 -10.44
CA TYR A 11 -4.33 -1.93 -9.02
C TYR A 11 -5.20 -3.11 -8.62
N GLU A 12 -5.06 -3.52 -7.37
CA GLU A 12 -5.91 -4.52 -6.73
C GLU A 12 -6.39 -4.04 -5.36
N LYS A 13 -7.39 -4.70 -4.80
CA LYS A 13 -7.92 -4.34 -3.49
C LYS A 13 -6.86 -4.55 -2.42
N PHE A 14 -6.63 -3.50 -1.64
CA PHE A 14 -5.72 -3.56 -0.52
C PHE A 14 -6.44 -4.21 0.67
N HIS A 15 -5.96 -5.39 1.05
CA HIS A 15 -6.53 -6.16 2.16
C HIS A 15 -5.50 -6.32 3.27
N ASP A 16 -5.44 -5.33 4.16
CA ASP A 16 -4.56 -5.36 5.31
C ASP A 16 -5.29 -5.79 6.58
N PHE A 17 -4.84 -6.89 7.16
CA PHE A 17 -5.49 -7.47 8.32
C PHE A 17 -5.37 -6.51 9.51
N LYS A 18 -6.53 -6.04 10.01
CA LYS A 18 -6.64 -5.07 11.12
C LYS A 18 -5.93 -3.73 10.85
N ASP A 19 -5.75 -3.36 9.59
CA ASP A 19 -5.15 -2.09 9.20
C ASP A 19 -3.77 -1.86 9.84
N ILE A 20 -3.02 -2.96 10.05
CA ILE A 20 -1.72 -2.94 10.73
C ILE A 20 -0.73 -2.03 10.02
N MET A 21 -0.70 -2.04 8.69
CA MET A 21 0.19 -1.19 7.93
C MET A 21 -0.15 0.29 8.10
N ILE A 22 -1.45 0.63 8.09
CA ILE A 22 -1.92 2.00 8.32
C ILE A 22 -1.55 2.43 9.75
N GLN A 23 -1.88 1.61 10.74
CA GLN A 23 -1.69 1.92 12.17
C GLN A 23 -0.21 1.94 12.60
N ALA A 24 0.60 0.99 12.12
CA ALA A 24 1.97 0.81 12.57
C ALA A 24 2.99 1.58 11.71
N PHE A 25 2.70 1.81 10.43
CA PHE A 25 3.65 2.42 9.50
C PHE A 25 3.17 3.75 8.91
N GLY A 26 1.95 4.20 9.28
CA GLY A 26 1.44 5.51 8.87
C GLY A 26 1.26 5.63 7.35
N ILE A 27 0.99 4.53 6.66
CA ILE A 27 0.71 4.58 5.22
C ILE A 27 -0.63 5.27 4.98
N GLY A 28 -0.70 6.08 3.92
CA GLY A 28 -1.90 6.75 3.47
C GLY A 28 -1.99 6.73 1.94
N CYS A 29 -3.11 7.23 1.42
CA CYS A 29 -3.31 7.44 0.00
C CYS A 29 -2.17 8.32 -0.56
N SER A 30 -1.48 7.85 -1.60
CA SER A 30 -0.34 8.56 -2.19
C SER A 30 -0.71 9.89 -2.85
N LEU A 31 -2.00 10.19 -3.01
CA LEU A 31 -2.49 11.41 -3.65
C LEU A 31 -3.13 12.42 -2.70
N CYS A 32 -3.71 11.97 -1.58
CA CYS A 32 -4.45 12.84 -0.67
C CYS A 32 -4.18 12.58 0.82
N GLU A 33 -3.27 11.65 1.13
CA GLU A 33 -2.83 11.31 2.49
C GLU A 33 -3.95 10.72 3.39
N SER A 34 -5.13 10.43 2.84
CA SER A 34 -6.19 9.74 3.56
C SER A 34 -5.73 8.37 4.05
N ASP A 35 -6.09 8.03 5.29
CA ASP A 35 -5.86 6.73 5.92
C ASP A 35 -6.80 5.62 5.40
N GLU A 36 -7.87 5.97 4.67
CA GLU A 36 -8.81 5.04 4.04
C GLU A 36 -8.25 4.48 2.73
N ILE A 37 -7.24 3.61 2.81
CA ILE A 37 -6.67 2.94 1.64
C ILE A 37 -7.54 1.77 1.20
N GLU A 38 -7.87 1.71 -0.09
CA GLU A 38 -8.68 0.63 -0.65
C GLU A 38 -8.00 -0.10 -1.82
N TYR A 39 -7.03 0.54 -2.47
CA TYR A 39 -6.30 -0.03 -3.59
C TYR A 39 -4.79 0.09 -3.41
N VAL A 40 -4.08 -0.89 -3.96
CA VAL A 40 -2.61 -0.93 -4.01
C VAL A 40 -2.15 -1.32 -5.40
N HIS A 41 -1.02 -0.77 -5.84
CA HIS A 41 -0.42 -1.15 -7.11
C HIS A 41 0.04 -2.62 -7.09
N GLN A 42 -0.24 -3.36 -8.15
CA GLN A 42 0.14 -4.77 -8.32
C GLN A 42 1.66 -4.98 -8.22
N ASN A 43 2.04 -6.25 -8.01
CA ASN A 43 3.43 -6.68 -7.75
C ASN A 43 4.03 -6.10 -6.47
N HIS A 44 3.18 -5.64 -5.55
CA HIS A 44 3.62 -5.16 -4.26
C HIS A 44 4.22 -6.30 -3.40
N PRO A 45 5.07 -5.97 -2.41
CA PRO A 45 5.54 -6.94 -1.43
C PRO A 45 4.38 -7.54 -0.61
N PRO A 46 4.56 -8.68 0.07
CA PRO A 46 3.50 -9.22 0.92
C PRO A 46 3.01 -8.20 1.97
N ILE A 47 1.69 -8.09 2.11
CA ILE A 47 1.03 -7.20 3.08
C ILE A 47 1.36 -7.66 4.51
N ILE A 48 1.88 -6.75 5.34
CA ILE A 48 2.44 -7.09 6.65
C ILE A 48 1.39 -7.61 7.62
N GLY A 49 0.19 -7.02 7.67
CA GLY A 49 -0.89 -7.53 8.52
C GLY A 49 -1.23 -8.99 8.22
N ASN A 50 -1.16 -9.39 6.95
CA ASN A 50 -1.40 -10.77 6.52
C ASN A 50 -0.24 -11.71 6.90
N LEU A 51 1.01 -11.24 6.83
CA LEU A 51 2.17 -12.01 7.30
C LEU A 51 2.06 -12.33 8.80
N ILE A 52 1.63 -11.34 9.60
CA ILE A 52 1.40 -11.50 11.04
C ILE A 52 0.25 -12.48 11.29
N LYS A 53 -0.90 -12.29 10.62
CA LYS A 53 -2.07 -13.18 10.74
C LYS A 53 -1.70 -14.64 10.44
N ASN A 54 -0.87 -14.86 9.42
CA ASN A 54 -0.48 -16.19 8.97
C ASN A 54 0.47 -16.91 9.94
N GLN A 55 1.04 -16.24 10.94
CA GLN A 55 1.81 -16.92 11.99
C GLN A 55 0.95 -17.83 12.86
N GLY A 56 -0.37 -17.58 12.94
CA GLY A 56 -1.31 -18.42 13.68
C GLY A 56 -1.01 -18.53 15.19
N LYS A 57 -0.17 -17.63 15.72
CA LYS A 57 0.22 -17.56 17.13
C LYS A 57 0.26 -16.11 17.61
N ASN A 58 0.20 -15.92 18.91
CA ASN A 58 0.53 -14.63 19.52
C ASN A 58 2.06 -14.43 19.39
N LEU A 59 2.45 -13.28 18.86
CA LEU A 59 3.85 -12.87 18.74
C LEU A 59 4.14 -11.84 19.83
N THR A 60 5.34 -11.88 20.37
CA THR A 60 5.90 -10.76 21.14
C THR A 60 6.30 -9.62 20.20
N ASP A 61 6.41 -8.40 20.72
CA ASP A 61 6.85 -7.24 19.93
C ASP A 61 8.20 -7.50 19.22
N GLN A 62 9.16 -8.15 19.91
CA GLN A 62 10.44 -8.52 19.30
C GLN A 62 10.33 -9.54 18.16
N GLU A 63 9.36 -10.46 18.23
CA GLU A 63 9.10 -11.40 17.14
C GLU A 63 8.43 -10.69 15.96
N VAL A 64 7.52 -9.75 16.24
CA VAL A 64 6.89 -8.90 15.22
C VAL A 64 7.97 -8.09 14.51
N ASP A 65 8.81 -7.35 15.23
CA ASP A 65 9.87 -6.52 14.65
C ASP A 65 10.78 -7.31 13.70
N LYS A 66 11.22 -8.49 14.13
CA LYS A 66 12.05 -9.38 13.30
C LYS A 66 11.31 -9.90 12.07
N LEU A 67 10.02 -10.21 12.20
CA LEU A 67 9.18 -10.71 11.11
C LEU A 67 8.97 -9.64 10.04
N ILE A 68 8.81 -8.38 10.45
CA ILE A 68 8.42 -7.28 9.56
C ILE A 68 9.59 -6.46 9.03
N ALA A 69 10.78 -6.53 9.64
CA ALA A 69 11.94 -5.70 9.26
C ALA A 69 12.25 -5.76 7.76
N LYS A 70 12.39 -6.98 7.20
CA LYS A 70 12.67 -7.16 5.77
C LYS A 70 11.46 -6.77 4.88
N PRO A 71 10.22 -7.20 5.19
CA PRO A 71 9.05 -6.69 4.48
C PRO A 71 8.95 -5.17 4.44
N LEU A 72 9.32 -4.47 5.53
CA LEU A 72 9.31 -3.01 5.57
C LEU A 72 10.29 -2.39 4.59
N GLU A 73 11.54 -2.88 4.55
CA GLU A 73 12.53 -2.43 3.57
C GLU A 73 12.03 -2.65 2.13
N GLN A 74 11.35 -3.77 1.87
CA GLN A 74 10.77 -4.06 0.57
C GLN A 74 9.63 -3.10 0.21
N TRP A 75 8.77 -2.77 1.17
CA TRP A 75 7.69 -1.81 0.99
C TRP A 75 8.21 -0.39 0.74
N GLN A 76 9.23 0.04 1.48
CA GLN A 76 9.89 1.34 1.27
C GLN A 76 10.48 1.43 -0.13
N ALA A 77 11.26 0.43 -0.55
CA ALA A 77 11.86 0.41 -1.88
C ALA A 77 10.81 0.39 -3.01
N PHE A 78 9.70 -0.34 -2.80
CA PHE A 78 8.59 -0.38 -3.76
C PHE A 78 7.90 0.98 -3.89
N ASP A 79 7.62 1.64 -2.77
CA ASP A 79 6.99 2.96 -2.76
C ASP A 79 7.89 4.02 -3.39
N GLU A 80 9.19 4.03 -3.06
CA GLU A 80 10.17 4.91 -3.67
C GLU A 80 10.29 4.70 -5.19
N GLN A 81 10.30 3.44 -5.64
CA GLN A 81 10.33 3.13 -7.07
C GLN A 81 9.10 3.67 -7.80
N ASN A 82 7.91 3.47 -7.23
CA ASN A 82 6.66 3.95 -7.80
C ASN A 82 6.62 5.49 -7.83
N ALA A 83 7.00 6.13 -6.72
CA ALA A 83 7.07 7.59 -6.62
C ALA A 83 7.99 8.21 -7.68
N ASN A 84 9.17 7.60 -7.92
CA ASN A 84 10.11 8.01 -8.97
C ASN A 84 9.51 7.92 -10.38
N GLN A 85 8.51 7.06 -10.57
CA GLN A 85 7.79 6.87 -11.83
C GLN A 85 6.44 7.59 -11.87
N MET A 86 6.15 8.43 -10.88
CA MET A 86 4.86 9.10 -10.69
C MET A 86 3.67 8.12 -10.60
N ILE A 87 3.91 6.90 -10.11
CA ILE A 87 2.90 5.87 -9.89
C ILE A 87 2.44 5.97 -8.42
N PRO A 88 1.14 6.19 -8.15
CA PRO A 88 0.61 6.07 -6.79
C PRO A 88 0.72 4.62 -6.28
N THR A 89 1.33 4.40 -5.12
CA THR A 89 1.42 3.05 -4.54
C THR A 89 0.09 2.64 -3.91
N PHE A 90 -0.51 3.54 -3.14
CA PHE A 90 -1.75 3.32 -2.40
C PHE A 90 -2.79 4.37 -2.79
N LEU A 91 -4.04 3.95 -2.93
CA LEU A 91 -5.15 4.84 -3.29
C LEU A 91 -6.37 4.58 -2.42
N CYS A 92 -7.01 5.66 -1.96
CA CYS A 92 -8.38 5.59 -1.46
C CYS A 92 -9.36 5.44 -2.63
N MET A 93 -10.60 5.06 -2.33
CA MET A 93 -11.64 4.90 -3.35
C MET A 93 -11.81 6.16 -4.21
N ASN A 94 -11.90 7.33 -3.57
CA ASN A 94 -12.15 8.59 -4.26
C ASN A 94 -11.03 8.92 -5.26
N CYS A 95 -9.78 8.78 -4.85
CA CYS A 95 -8.64 9.04 -5.73
C CYS A 95 -8.55 8.04 -6.88
N PHE A 96 -8.90 6.77 -6.65
CA PHE A 96 -8.93 5.77 -7.70
C PHE A 96 -9.97 6.12 -8.78
N GLU A 97 -11.21 6.42 -8.39
CA GLU A 97 -12.27 6.75 -9.35
C GLU A 97 -11.99 8.06 -10.10
N ILE A 98 -11.51 9.11 -9.41
CA ILE A 98 -11.13 10.38 -10.05
C ILE A 98 -10.07 10.17 -11.14
N GLU A 99 -9.05 9.34 -10.89
CA GLU A 99 -7.98 9.11 -11.86
C GLU A 99 -8.40 8.15 -12.97
N LYS A 100 -9.31 7.22 -12.69
CA LYS A 100 -9.90 6.37 -13.71
C LYS A 100 -10.72 7.18 -14.70
N ASP A 101 -11.61 8.05 -14.23
CA ASP A 101 -12.46 8.89 -15.10
C ASP A 101 -11.61 9.77 -16.02
N LYS A 102 -10.51 10.35 -15.51
CA LYS A 102 -9.58 11.18 -16.31
C LYS A 102 -8.83 10.42 -17.42
N ASN A 103 -8.73 9.10 -17.34
CA ASN A 103 -8.01 8.28 -18.32
C ASN A 103 -8.94 7.61 -19.34
N GLU A 104 -10.26 7.69 -19.14
CA GLU A 104 -11.27 7.18 -20.08
C GLU A 104 -11.78 8.27 -21.05
N GLU A 105 -11.40 9.54 -20.85
CA GLU A 105 -11.56 10.68 -21.78
C GLU A 105 -10.39 10.83 -22.78
#